data_AF-N9P421-F1
#
_entry.id   AF-N9P421-F1
#
_cell.length_a   1.000
_cell.length_b   1.000
_cell.length_c   1.000
_cell.angle_alpha   90.00
_cell.angle_beta   90.00
_cell.angle_gamma   90.00
#
_symmetry.space_group_name_H-M   'P 1'
#
loop_
_entity.id
_entity.type
_entity.pdbx_description
1 polymer ?
#
loop_
_entity_poly.entity_id
_entity_poly.type
_entity_poly.pdbx_seq_one_letter_code
_entity_poly.pdbx_strand_id
1 'polypeptide(L)'
;MSNYPKMLYKGNKAKYEHQTASNEESEKELLDSGWVGFGELPDASPDMKYASGSADGFSTAKQNKELQEQLDAQIKENTKLKEELVEALKENQELRKKIRFKELEDKPADELKAILDKAEIKYKANAGKPELAQLVLDHESKDSE
;
A
#
# COMPACT_ATOMS: atom_id res chain seq x y z
N MET A 1 31.38 41.09 -36.72
CA MET A 1 30.50 39.96 -36.37
C MET A 1 29.64 40.43 -35.22
N SER A 2 28.32 40.52 -35.41
CA SER A 2 27.43 40.94 -34.33
C SER A 2 27.37 39.81 -33.31
N ASN A 3 27.89 40.07 -32.10
CA ASN A 3 27.97 39.10 -31.00
C ASN A 3 26.65 38.98 -30.23
N TYR A 4 25.53 39.40 -30.85
CA TYR A 4 24.20 39.45 -30.27
C TYR A 4 23.29 38.42 -30.96
N PRO A 5 22.34 37.82 -30.25
CA PRO A 5 21.98 38.13 -28.85
C PRO A 5 22.96 37.54 -27.82
N LYS A 6 23.21 38.28 -26.74
CA LYS A 6 23.99 37.79 -25.59
C LYS A 6 23.06 37.38 -24.46
N MET A 7 23.34 36.26 -23.82
CA MET A 7 22.57 35.80 -22.65
C MET A 7 23.30 36.18 -21.37
N LEU A 8 22.63 36.95 -20.53
CA LEU A 8 23.08 37.38 -19.21
C LEU A 8 22.22 36.72 -18.13
N TYR A 9 22.76 36.64 -16.92
CA TYR A 9 22.22 35.86 -15.82
C TYR A 9 22.17 36.66 -14.53
N LYS A 10 21.21 36.35 -13.66
CA LYS A 10 21.09 36.96 -12.33
C LYS A 10 20.76 35.88 -11.31
N GLY A 11 21.49 35.86 -10.20
CA GLY A 11 21.38 34.82 -9.16
C GLY A 11 22.73 34.20 -8.83
N ASN A 12 22.78 32.88 -8.70
CA ASN A 12 24.01 32.12 -8.48
C ASN A 12 24.05 30.89 -9.40
N LYS A 13 25.16 30.14 -9.41
CA LYS A 13 25.31 28.96 -10.28
C LYS A 13 24.31 27.80 -10.01
N ALA A 14 23.60 27.79 -8.88
CA ALA A 14 22.57 26.80 -8.55
C ALA A 14 21.15 27.23 -8.92
N LYS A 15 20.84 28.53 -8.80
CA LYS A 15 19.56 29.15 -9.14
C LYS A 15 19.80 30.51 -9.77
N TYR A 16 19.47 30.61 -11.05
CA TYR A 16 19.61 31.82 -11.83
C TYR A 16 18.42 32.02 -12.75
N GLU A 17 18.14 33.29 -13.03
CA GLU A 17 17.31 33.73 -14.14
C GLU A 17 18.22 34.11 -15.31
N HIS A 18 17.68 34.15 -16.54
CA HIS A 18 18.42 34.57 -17.72
C HIS A 18 17.60 35.57 -18.54
N GLN A 19 18.29 36.54 -19.14
CA GLN A 19 17.72 37.52 -20.06
C GLN A 19 18.66 37.72 -21.25
N THR A 20 18.10 37.97 -22.43
CA THR A 20 18.87 38.15 -23.66
C THR A 20 18.97 39.63 -24.04
N ALA A 21 20.20 40.10 -24.21
CA ALA A 21 20.51 41.40 -24.79
C ALA A 21 20.51 41.30 -26.31
N SER A 22 19.68 42.10 -26.97
CA SER A 22 19.54 42.10 -28.44
C SER A 22 20.55 43.01 -29.13
N ASN A 23 21.14 43.96 -28.41
CA ASN A 23 22.16 44.89 -28.86
C ASN A 23 23.03 45.39 -27.68
N GLU A 24 24.03 46.21 -27.98
CA GLU A 24 24.98 46.73 -26.98
C GLU A 24 24.35 47.62 -25.91
N GLU A 25 23.33 48.40 -26.30
CA GLU A 25 22.60 49.26 -25.36
C GLU A 25 21.81 48.44 -24.34
N SER A 26 21.10 47.40 -24.81
CA SER A 26 20.39 46.46 -23.94
C SER A 26 21.33 45.61 -23.07
N GLU A 27 22.52 45.27 -23.55
CA GLU A 27 23.53 44.61 -22.73
C GLU A 27 23.95 45.51 -21.58
N LYS A 28 24.24 46.79 -21.88
CA LYS A 28 24.66 47.76 -20.87
C LYS A 28 23.57 48.00 -19.81
N GLU A 29 22.31 48.13 -20.22
CA GLU A 29 21.18 48.26 -19.29
C GLU A 29 21.04 47.04 -18.36
N LEU A 30 21.24 45.84 -18.90
CA LEU A 30 21.19 44.61 -18.13
C LEU A 30 22.38 44.49 -17.16
N LEU A 31 23.60 44.84 -17.61
CA LEU A 31 24.79 44.88 -16.76
C LEU A 31 24.61 45.90 -15.60
N ASP A 32 24.11 47.11 -15.90
CA ASP A 32 23.82 48.14 -14.89
C ASP A 32 22.71 47.71 -13.91
N SER A 33 21.78 46.86 -14.38
CA SER A 33 20.72 46.24 -13.56
C SER A 33 21.19 45.01 -12.76
N GLY A 34 22.48 44.69 -12.83
CA GLY A 34 23.12 43.60 -12.08
C GLY A 34 22.97 42.21 -12.71
N TRP A 35 22.71 42.13 -14.01
CA TRP A 35 22.86 40.88 -14.77
C TRP A 35 24.31 40.72 -15.18
N VAL A 36 24.82 39.49 -15.19
CA VAL A 36 26.24 39.20 -15.47
C VAL A 36 26.40 38.00 -16.40
N GLY A 37 27.60 37.77 -16.92
CA GLY A 37 27.89 36.53 -17.65
C GLY A 37 27.82 35.30 -16.73
N PHE A 38 27.49 34.12 -17.27
CA PHE A 38 27.38 32.90 -16.46
C PHE A 38 28.66 32.59 -15.66
N GLY A 39 29.84 32.88 -16.23
CA GLY A 39 31.13 32.67 -15.56
C GLY A 39 31.39 33.62 -14.38
N GLU A 40 30.66 34.74 -14.32
CA GLU A 40 30.76 35.75 -13.27
C GLU A 40 29.69 35.56 -12.19
N LEU A 41 28.78 34.60 -12.36
CA LEU A 41 27.85 34.25 -11.30
C LEU A 41 28.63 33.76 -10.08
N PRO A 42 28.25 34.21 -8.87
CA PRO A 42 28.84 33.68 -7.66
C PRO A 42 28.64 32.17 -7.61
N ASP A 43 29.70 31.44 -7.22
CA ASP A 43 29.56 30.05 -6.85
C ASP A 43 28.51 29.94 -5.74
N ALA A 44 27.74 28.86 -5.75
CA ALA A 44 26.81 28.58 -4.67
C ALA A 44 27.65 28.38 -3.40
N SER A 45 27.77 29.40 -2.56
CA SER A 45 28.44 29.27 -1.29
C SER A 45 27.70 28.20 -0.46
N PRO A 46 28.42 27.39 0.33
CA PRO A 46 27.80 26.42 1.22
C PRO A 46 26.90 27.07 2.30
N ASP A 47 26.95 28.41 2.43
CA ASP A 47 26.15 29.20 3.36
C ASP A 47 24.83 29.74 2.78
N MET A 48 24.45 29.39 1.55
CA MET A 48 23.06 29.52 1.11
C MET A 48 22.19 28.44 1.74
N LYS A 49 21.96 28.61 3.04
CA LYS A 49 20.82 28.02 3.73
C LYS A 49 19.56 28.59 3.09
N TYR A 50 18.68 27.72 2.61
CA TYR A 50 17.31 28.02 2.14
C TYR A 50 17.18 28.61 0.73
N ALA A 51 17.50 27.82 -0.29
CA ALA A 51 16.69 27.79 -1.51
C ALA A 51 17.01 26.56 -2.36
N SER A 52 16.75 25.34 -1.89
CA SER A 52 16.32 24.24 -2.76
C SER A 52 15.36 23.37 -1.96
N GLY A 53 14.27 22.94 -2.58
CA GLY A 53 13.39 21.96 -1.95
C GLY A 53 14.19 20.72 -1.52
N SER A 54 13.78 20.15 -0.39
CA SER A 54 14.14 18.82 0.09
C SER A 54 15.62 18.53 0.35
N ALA A 55 16.08 18.81 1.56
CA ALA A 55 17.26 18.16 2.14
C ALA A 55 17.14 17.86 3.65
N ASP A 56 15.93 17.87 4.23
CA ASP A 56 15.66 17.28 5.57
C ASP A 56 15.58 15.73 5.51
N GLY A 57 16.05 15.12 4.42
CA GLY A 57 15.93 13.69 4.13
C GLY A 57 17.11 12.82 4.56
N PHE A 58 18.08 13.35 5.32
CA PHE A 58 19.12 12.48 5.90
C PHE A 58 18.63 11.99 7.27
N SER A 59 17.86 10.90 7.29
CA SER A 59 17.53 10.21 8.54
C SER A 59 18.81 9.80 9.24
N THR A 60 18.99 10.28 10.46
CA THR A 60 20.13 9.91 11.30
C THR A 60 20.14 8.41 11.56
N ALA A 61 21.31 7.81 11.78
CA ALA A 61 21.43 6.38 12.09
C ALA A 61 20.52 5.94 13.27
N LYS A 62 20.25 6.87 14.20
CA LYS A 62 19.31 6.67 15.31
C LYS A 62 17.85 6.54 14.84
N GLN A 63 17.40 7.42 13.95
CA GLN A 63 16.05 7.36 13.38
C GLN A 63 15.85 6.10 12.54
N ASN A 64 16.86 5.69 11.76
CA ASN A 64 16.79 4.44 10.99
C ASN A 64 16.71 3.21 11.90
N LYS A 65 17.45 3.19 13.02
CA LYS A 65 17.38 2.11 14.00
C LYS A 65 16.00 2.04 14.65
N GLU A 66 15.44 3.18 15.06
CA GLU A 66 14.12 3.25 15.68
C GLU A 66 13.00 2.83 14.71
N LEU A 67 13.08 3.25 13.43
CA LEU A 67 12.17 2.80 12.38
C LEU A 67 12.28 1.29 12.13
N GLN A 68 13.49 0.73 12.15
CA GLN A 68 13.69 -0.71 12.01
C GLN A 68 13.08 -1.49 13.18
N GLU A 69 13.27 -1.03 14.41
CA GLU A 69 12.68 -1.65 15.60
C GLU A 69 11.14 -1.60 15.57
N GLN A 70 10.56 -0.48 15.12
CA GLN A 70 9.11 -0.37 14.92
C GLN A 70 8.60 -1.32 13.82
N LEU A 71 9.32 -1.41 12.71
CA LEU A 71 8.97 -2.31 11.61
C LEU A 71 9.03 -3.78 12.07
N ASP A 72 10.07 -4.17 12.80
CA ASP A 72 10.21 -5.52 13.34
C ASP A 72 9.10 -5.84 14.36
N ALA A 73 8.71 -4.87 15.19
CA ALA A 73 7.59 -5.02 16.11
C ALA A 73 6.26 -5.19 15.37
N GLN A 74 6.00 -4.37 14.36
CA GLN A 74 4.80 -4.48 13.51
C GLN A 74 4.75 -5.79 12.74
N ILE A 75 5.89 -6.29 12.24
CA ILE A 75 5.96 -7.59 11.58
C ILE A 75 5.58 -8.70 12.56
N LYS A 76 6.13 -8.68 13.78
CA LYS A 76 5.79 -9.66 14.81
C LYS A 76 4.30 -9.62 15.19
N GLU A 77 3.74 -8.43 15.36
CA GLU A 77 2.32 -8.25 15.66
C GLU A 77 1.44 -8.75 14.51
N ASN A 78 1.76 -8.38 13.26
CA ASN A 78 1.04 -8.87 12.09
C ASN A 78 1.09 -10.39 11.95
N THR A 79 2.21 -11.02 12.28
CA THR A 79 2.32 -12.48 12.27
C THR A 79 1.39 -13.10 13.31
N LYS A 80 1.40 -12.60 14.56
CA LYS A 80 0.49 -13.07 15.61
C LYS A 80 -0.97 -12.89 15.25
N LEU A 81 -1.34 -11.71 14.75
CA LEU A 81 -2.72 -11.43 14.33
C LEU A 81 -3.17 -12.35 13.20
N LYS A 82 -2.29 -12.70 12.26
CA LYS A 82 -2.60 -13.68 11.21
C LYS A 82 -2.81 -15.08 11.77
N GLU A 83 -1.98 -15.50 12.73
CA GLU A 83 -2.13 -16.80 13.41
C GLU A 83 -3.46 -16.87 14.18
N GLU A 84 -3.76 -15.85 14.99
CA GLU A 84 -5.02 -15.73 15.72
C GLU A 84 -6.23 -15.69 14.78
N LEU A 85 -6.13 -14.99 13.64
CA LEU A 85 -7.19 -14.94 12.65
C LEU A 85 -7.45 -16.31 12.03
N VAL A 86 -6.39 -17.06 11.69
CA VAL A 86 -6.53 -18.43 11.15
C VAL A 86 -7.17 -19.35 12.17
N GLU A 87 -6.78 -19.27 13.44
CA GLU A 87 -7.36 -20.07 14.51
C GLU A 87 -8.84 -19.72 14.74
N ALA A 88 -9.17 -18.43 14.82
CA ALA A 88 -10.54 -17.95 14.97
C ALA A 88 -11.43 -18.34 13.79
N LEU A 89 -10.92 -18.31 12.55
CA LEU A 89 -11.64 -18.76 11.37
C LEU A 89 -11.92 -20.26 11.42
N LYS A 90 -10.94 -21.07 11.83
CA LYS A 90 -11.11 -22.51 12.01
C LYS A 90 -12.14 -22.82 13.09
N GLU A 91 -12.08 -22.15 14.24
CA GLU A 91 -13.08 -22.29 15.30
C GLU A 91 -14.47 -21.87 14.80
N ASN A 92 -14.57 -20.77 14.06
CA ASN A 92 -15.85 -20.30 13.51
C ASN A 92 -16.46 -21.31 12.53
N GLN A 93 -15.66 -21.93 11.67
CA GLN A 93 -16.09 -22.99 10.77
C GLN A 93 -16.63 -24.20 11.56
N GLU A 94 -15.92 -24.65 12.59
CA GLU A 94 -16.36 -25.75 13.45
C GLU A 94 -17.65 -25.43 14.22
N LEU A 95 -17.79 -24.19 14.73
CA LEU A 95 -19.01 -23.73 15.38
C LEU A 95 -20.20 -23.69 14.39
N ARG A 96 -19.98 -23.22 13.17
CA ARG A 96 -21.01 -23.25 12.11
C ARG A 96 -21.46 -24.67 11.80
N LYS A 97 -20.53 -25.62 11.67
CA LYS A 97 -20.86 -27.05 11.47
C LYS A 97 -21.71 -27.59 12.63
N LYS A 98 -21.33 -27.28 13.88
CA LYS A 98 -22.09 -27.72 15.07
C LYS A 98 -23.50 -27.12 15.13
N ILE A 99 -23.65 -25.84 14.82
CA ILE A 99 -24.97 -25.19 14.75
C ILE A 99 -25.82 -25.85 13.66
N ARG A 100 -25.25 -26.01 12.46
CA ARG A 100 -25.94 -26.62 11.34
C ARG A 100 -26.36 -28.06 11.61
N PHE A 101 -25.49 -28.85 12.25
CA PHE A 101 -25.83 -30.21 12.64
C PHE A 101 -27.04 -30.26 13.57
N LYS A 102 -27.10 -29.39 14.59
CA LYS A 102 -28.27 -29.31 15.49
C LYS A 102 -29.55 -28.92 14.74
N GLU A 103 -29.48 -27.96 13.82
CA GLU A 103 -30.63 -27.62 12.98
C GLU A 103 -31.13 -28.80 12.15
N LEU A 104 -30.21 -29.65 11.65
CA LEU A 104 -30.55 -30.87 10.91
C LEU A 104 -31.10 -31.97 11.84
N GLU A 105 -30.58 -32.08 13.07
CA GLU A 105 -31.12 -32.97 14.10
C GLU A 105 -32.53 -32.57 14.54
N ASP A 106 -32.93 -31.31 14.44
CA ASP A 106 -34.29 -30.88 14.76
C ASP A 106 -35.28 -31.17 13.61
N LYS A 107 -34.79 -31.37 12.38
CA LYS A 107 -35.63 -31.65 11.20
C LYS A 107 -36.17 -33.09 11.16
N PRO A 108 -37.38 -33.33 10.60
CA PRO A 108 -37.87 -34.68 10.38
C PRO A 108 -37.05 -35.41 9.31
N ALA A 109 -37.03 -36.75 9.37
CA ALA A 109 -36.25 -37.57 8.44
C ALA A 109 -36.67 -37.36 6.97
N ASP A 110 -37.94 -37.09 6.71
CA ASP A 110 -38.45 -36.86 5.35
C ASP A 110 -37.92 -35.54 4.75
N GLU A 111 -37.75 -34.50 5.58
CA GLU A 111 -37.10 -33.25 5.13
C GLU A 111 -35.62 -33.47 4.83
N LEU A 112 -34.91 -34.25 5.66
CA LEU A 112 -33.49 -34.56 5.41
C LEU A 112 -33.33 -35.35 4.11
N LYS A 113 -34.19 -36.33 3.83
CA LYS A 113 -34.22 -37.05 2.56
C LYS A 113 -34.48 -36.11 1.39
N ALA A 114 -35.45 -35.21 1.49
CA ALA A 114 -35.75 -34.24 0.44
C ALA A 114 -34.56 -33.31 0.14
N ILE A 115 -33.78 -32.93 1.16
CA ILE A 115 -32.54 -32.15 0.99
C ILE A 115 -31.50 -32.98 0.24
N LEU A 116 -31.27 -34.23 0.66
CA LEU A 116 -30.32 -35.14 0.00
C LEU A 116 -30.72 -35.45 -1.45
N ASP A 117 -32.00 -35.69 -1.70
CA ASP A 117 -32.54 -35.96 -3.04
C ASP A 117 -32.35 -34.75 -3.96
N LYS A 118 -32.59 -33.53 -3.45
CA LYS A 118 -32.35 -32.28 -4.19
C LYS A 118 -30.87 -32.06 -4.50
N ALA A 119 -29.98 -32.52 -3.60
CA ALA A 119 -28.54 -32.47 -3.79
C ALA A 119 -27.99 -33.70 -4.55
N GLU A 120 -28.86 -34.59 -5.04
CA GLU A 120 -28.49 -35.83 -5.74
C GLU A 120 -27.58 -36.77 -4.93
N ILE A 121 -27.67 -36.72 -3.60
CA ILE A 121 -26.86 -37.51 -2.67
C ILE A 121 -27.57 -38.83 -2.37
N LYS A 122 -26.86 -39.93 -2.59
CA LYS A 122 -27.35 -41.28 -2.26
C LYS A 122 -27.26 -41.54 -0.76
N TYR A 123 -28.32 -42.12 -0.22
CA TYR A 123 -28.38 -42.62 1.16
C TYR A 123 -28.98 -44.04 1.18
N LYS A 124 -28.78 -44.75 2.29
CA LYS A 124 -29.39 -46.08 2.47
C LYS A 124 -30.88 -45.94 2.77
N ALA A 125 -31.71 -46.83 2.24
CA ALA A 125 -33.17 -46.79 2.47
C ALA A 125 -33.54 -46.91 3.97
N ASN A 126 -32.71 -47.56 4.76
CA ASN A 126 -32.84 -47.73 6.21
C ASN A 126 -31.95 -46.77 7.02
N ALA A 127 -31.41 -45.72 6.40
CA ALA A 127 -30.58 -44.76 7.10
C ALA A 127 -31.37 -44.08 8.23
N GLY A 128 -30.78 -44.07 9.43
CA GLY A 128 -31.36 -43.38 10.58
C GLY A 128 -31.31 -41.87 10.39
N LYS A 129 -32.19 -41.13 11.08
CA LYS A 129 -32.18 -39.66 11.08
C LYS A 129 -30.78 -39.05 11.37
N PRO A 130 -29.99 -39.56 12.33
CA PRO A 130 -28.62 -39.06 12.56
C PRO A 130 -27.69 -39.26 11.37
N GLU A 131 -27.78 -40.39 10.67
CA GLU A 131 -26.98 -40.67 9.48
C GLU A 131 -27.36 -39.73 8.32
N LEU A 132 -28.66 -39.47 8.14
CA LEU A 132 -29.14 -38.52 7.13
C LEU A 132 -28.67 -37.09 7.42
N ALA A 133 -28.74 -36.65 8.68
CA ALA A 133 -28.25 -35.34 9.10
C ALA A 133 -26.74 -35.18 8.87
N GLN A 134 -25.95 -36.22 9.17
CA GLN A 134 -24.51 -36.22 8.91
C GLN A 134 -24.21 -36.13 7.40
N LEU A 135 -24.94 -36.88 6.56
CA LEU A 135 -24.76 -36.83 5.10
C LEU A 135 -25.05 -35.44 4.52
N VAL A 136 -26.09 -34.76 5.02
CA VAL A 136 -26.39 -33.38 4.60
C VAL A 136 -25.25 -32.45 5.03
N LEU A 137 -24.81 -32.55 6.29
CA LEU A 137 -23.74 -31.71 6.81
C LEU A 137 -22.42 -31.89 6.04
N ASP A 138 -22.05 -33.13 5.73
CA ASP A 138 -20.81 -33.45 5.02
C ASP A 138 -20.80 -32.91 3.59
N HIS A 139 -21.97 -32.82 2.96
CA HIS A 139 -22.10 -32.20 1.64
C HIS A 139 -22.00 -30.68 1.72
N GLU A 140 -22.79 -30.03 2.58
CA GLU A 140 -22.76 -28.58 2.75
C GLU A 140 -21.38 -28.06 3.18
N SER A 141 -20.64 -28.86 3.94
CA SER A 141 -19.27 -28.53 4.38
C SER A 141 -18.25 -28.58 3.24
N LYS A 142 -18.45 -29.44 2.23
CA LYS A 142 -17.57 -29.54 1.06
C LYS A 142 -17.75 -28.38 0.08
N ASP A 143 -18.97 -27.83 0.01
CA ASP A 143 -19.26 -26.65 -0.82
C ASP A 143 -18.70 -25.34 -0.22
N SER A 144 -18.19 -25.40 1.02
CA SER A 144 -17.71 -24.23 1.78
C SER A 144 -16.17 -24.09 1.81
N GLU A 145 -15.43 -25.01 1.19
CA GLU A 145 -13.96 -24.98 1.00
C GLU A 145 -13.59 -24.46 -0.40
#